data_AF-A0A3G9CXC8-F1
#
_entry.id   AF-A0A3G9CXC8-F1
#
_cell.length_a   1.000
_cell.length_b   1.000
_cell.length_c   1.000
_cell.angle_alpha   90.00
_cell.angle_beta   90.00
_cell.angle_gamma   90.00
#
_symmetry.space_group_name_H-M   'P 1'
#
loop_
_entity.id
_entity.type
_entity.pdbx_description
1 polymer ?
#
loop_
_entity_poly.entity_id
_entity_poly.type
_entity_poly.pdbx_seq_one_letter_code
_entity_poly.pdbx_strand_id
1 'polypeptide(L)'
;MKIAGYDLKKEPEKVREAIGIVFQELTLDRDMTVKEILEYHGRLYSMPKAERQKRIDELLELVELEGKRDTLTRHLSGGMKRRLEIARGLMTRPKVLFMDEPTLGLDPQTRIRIWDYVRDINEQGTTIFLTTHYMDEADQLSDRISIIDHGKIVVTGRPWELKNTLGQDLIYLETSENLTASDLLKKLENVKGVREKSKGIVAMVNVDGTYLLPEIMDRLRKKGIRIRAVNLKKPSMDDVFVHYTGRELRDTGMEKGSTVTQRARGR
;
A
#
# COMPACT_ATOMS: atom_id res chain seq x y z
N MET A 1 -12.89 -10.88 -22.26
CA MET A 1 -11.91 -10.27 -21.35
C MET A 1 -10.56 -10.83 -21.72
N LYS A 2 -9.53 -9.99 -21.86
CA LYS A 2 -8.18 -10.42 -22.21
C LYS A 2 -7.22 -10.17 -21.06
N ILE A 3 -6.29 -11.09 -20.82
CA ILE A 3 -5.21 -10.96 -19.84
C ILE A 3 -3.91 -11.29 -20.56
N ALA A 4 -2.89 -10.42 -20.43
CA ALA A 4 -1.60 -10.57 -21.09
C ALA A 4 -1.69 -10.81 -22.63
N GLY A 5 -2.76 -10.32 -23.26
CA GLY A 5 -3.04 -10.48 -24.70
C GLY A 5 -3.95 -11.66 -25.07
N TYR A 6 -4.17 -12.61 -24.16
CA TYR A 6 -4.96 -13.83 -24.41
C TYR A 6 -6.40 -13.70 -23.94
N ASP A 7 -7.36 -14.28 -24.67
CA ASP A 7 -8.76 -14.27 -24.27
C ASP A 7 -9.06 -15.36 -23.23
N LEU A 8 -9.61 -14.98 -22.07
CA LEU A 8 -9.85 -15.90 -20.96
C LEU A 8 -10.79 -17.07 -21.30
N LYS A 9 -11.77 -16.86 -22.19
CA LYS A 9 -12.73 -17.91 -22.56
C LYS A 9 -12.20 -18.81 -23.67
N LYS A 10 -11.38 -18.27 -24.57
CA LYS A 10 -10.86 -19.01 -25.74
C LYS A 10 -9.50 -19.66 -25.48
N GLU A 11 -8.67 -19.06 -24.63
CA GLU A 11 -7.28 -19.43 -24.40
C GLU A 11 -6.94 -19.51 -22.90
N PRO A 12 -7.70 -20.27 -22.09
CA PRO A 12 -7.51 -20.28 -20.63
C PRO A 12 -6.13 -20.78 -20.19
N GLU A 13 -5.55 -21.77 -20.88
CA GLU A 13 -4.21 -22.29 -20.54
C GLU A 13 -3.11 -21.25 -20.76
N LYS A 14 -3.16 -20.52 -21.89
CA LYS A 14 -2.19 -19.43 -22.15
C LYS A 14 -2.31 -18.30 -21.14
N VAL A 15 -3.52 -18.03 -20.65
CA VAL A 15 -3.71 -17.09 -19.54
C VAL A 15 -3.04 -17.62 -18.28
N ARG A 16 -3.26 -18.89 -17.90
CA ARG A 16 -2.64 -19.48 -16.70
C ARG A 16 -1.12 -19.48 -16.77
N GLU A 17 -0.54 -19.76 -17.93
CA GLU A 17 0.92 -19.69 -18.14
C GLU A 17 1.47 -18.27 -18.03
N ALA A 18 0.67 -17.26 -18.39
CA ALA A 18 1.09 -15.87 -18.39
C ALA A 18 0.91 -15.15 -17.04
N ILE A 19 0.26 -15.78 -16.06
CA ILE A 19 -0.06 -15.17 -14.76
C ILE A 19 0.58 -15.91 -13.59
N GLY A 20 0.90 -15.16 -12.55
CA GLY A 20 1.20 -15.69 -11.22
C GLY A 20 0.09 -15.26 -10.27
N ILE A 21 -0.24 -16.08 -9.27
CA ILE A 21 -1.27 -15.76 -8.28
C ILE A 21 -0.73 -16.00 -6.88
N VAL A 22 -0.90 -15.00 -6.02
CA VAL A 22 -0.63 -15.04 -4.58
C VAL A 22 -1.95 -14.79 -3.86
N PHE A 23 -2.57 -15.83 -3.32
CA PHE A 23 -3.85 -15.76 -2.61
C PHE A 23 -3.70 -15.20 -1.21
N GLN A 24 -4.74 -14.61 -0.62
CA GLN A 24 -4.73 -14.15 0.77
C GLN A 24 -4.38 -15.28 1.76
N GLU A 25 -4.99 -16.46 1.58
CA GLU A 25 -4.69 -17.65 2.38
C GLU A 25 -3.38 -18.32 1.95
N LEU A 26 -2.62 -18.83 2.92
CA LEU A 26 -1.40 -19.59 2.64
C LEU A 26 -1.76 -20.99 2.12
N THR A 27 -1.22 -21.35 0.95
CA THR A 27 -1.52 -22.61 0.25
C THR A 27 -0.30 -23.52 0.16
N LEU A 28 0.67 -23.34 1.06
CA LEU A 28 1.91 -24.11 1.10
C LEU A 28 1.69 -25.46 1.77
N ASP A 29 2.20 -26.52 1.15
CA ASP A 29 2.28 -27.84 1.78
C ASP A 29 3.22 -27.79 2.99
N ARG A 30 2.71 -28.19 4.15
CA ARG A 30 3.37 -28.09 5.47
C ARG A 30 4.54 -29.05 5.64
N ASP A 31 4.56 -30.13 4.87
CA ASP A 31 5.52 -31.22 4.98
C ASP A 31 6.58 -31.20 3.86
N MET A 32 6.54 -30.17 3.01
CA MET A 32 7.60 -29.88 2.03
C MET A 32 8.56 -28.81 2.56
N THR A 33 9.81 -28.89 2.13
CA THR A 33 10.81 -27.83 2.33
C THR A 33 10.56 -26.64 1.42
N VAL A 34 11.14 -25.49 1.76
CA VAL A 34 11.11 -24.27 0.92
C VAL A 34 11.53 -24.58 -0.52
N LYS A 35 12.65 -25.30 -0.69
CA LYS A 35 13.15 -25.70 -2.01
C LYS A 35 12.17 -26.63 -2.73
N GLU A 36 11.63 -27.62 -2.03
CA GLU A 36 10.72 -28.59 -2.62
C GLU A 36 9.42 -27.94 -3.13
N ILE A 37 8.89 -26.94 -2.43
CA ILE A 37 7.73 -26.17 -2.89
C ILE A 37 8.01 -25.53 -4.26
N LEU A 38 9.14 -24.85 -4.40
CA LEU A 38 9.51 -24.17 -5.64
C LEU A 38 9.85 -25.17 -6.75
N GLU A 39 10.56 -26.25 -6.42
CA GLU A 39 10.88 -27.36 -7.32
C GLU A 39 9.59 -28.01 -7.85
N TYR A 40 8.64 -28.30 -6.97
CA TYR A 40 7.34 -28.87 -7.34
C TYR A 40 6.57 -27.95 -8.28
N HIS A 41 6.50 -26.66 -7.95
CA HIS A 41 5.82 -25.69 -8.81
C HIS A 41 6.48 -25.58 -10.19
N GLY A 42 7.81 -25.50 -10.26
CA GLY A 42 8.51 -25.46 -11.55
C GLY A 42 8.32 -26.73 -12.38
N ARG A 43 8.20 -27.90 -11.74
CA ARG A 43 7.89 -29.17 -12.44
C ARG A 43 6.46 -29.20 -12.97
N LEU A 44 5.49 -28.65 -12.22
CA LEU A 44 4.10 -28.54 -12.66
C LEU A 44 3.98 -27.76 -13.98
N TYR A 45 4.80 -26.72 -14.15
CA TYR A 45 4.88 -25.92 -15.37
C TYR A 45 5.93 -26.41 -16.37
N SER A 46 6.39 -27.66 -16.24
CA SER A 46 7.32 -28.30 -17.18
C SER A 46 8.63 -27.55 -17.42
N MET A 47 9.10 -26.76 -16.44
CA MET A 47 10.37 -26.02 -16.56
C MET A 47 11.56 -26.98 -16.67
N PRO A 48 12.53 -26.76 -17.57
CA PRO A 48 13.76 -27.54 -17.63
C PRO A 48 14.51 -27.54 -16.29
N LYS A 49 15.13 -28.66 -15.91
CA LYS A 49 15.79 -28.81 -14.59
C LYS A 49 16.85 -27.73 -14.32
N ALA A 50 17.70 -27.43 -15.31
CA ALA A 50 18.76 -26.44 -15.16
C ALA A 50 18.20 -25.03 -14.94
N GLU A 51 17.20 -24.64 -15.73
CA GLU A 51 16.53 -23.34 -15.60
C GLU A 51 15.79 -23.23 -14.28
N ARG A 52 15.03 -24.26 -13.91
CA ARG A 52 14.31 -24.32 -12.63
C ARG A 52 15.25 -24.17 -11.45
N GLN A 53 16.39 -24.87 -11.45
CA GLN A 53 17.33 -24.80 -10.32
C GLN A 53 17.95 -23.41 -10.18
N LYS A 54 18.34 -22.78 -11.29
CA LYS A 54 18.80 -21.39 -11.31
C LYS A 54 17.71 -20.44 -10.81
N ARG A 55 16.47 -20.62 -11.27
CA ARG A 55 15.33 -19.78 -10.89
C ARG A 55 15.00 -19.89 -9.40
N ILE A 56 15.10 -21.08 -8.82
CA ILE A 56 14.95 -21.28 -7.37
C ILE A 56 15.97 -20.44 -6.61
N ASP A 57 17.23 -20.46 -7.03
CA ASP A 57 18.30 -19.71 -6.36
C ASP A 57 18.05 -18.19 -6.44
N GLU A 58 17.73 -17.67 -7.63
CA GLU A 58 17.34 -16.26 -7.84
C GLU A 58 16.18 -15.83 -6.93
N LEU A 59 15.15 -16.68 -6.80
CA LEU A 59 13.96 -16.35 -6.05
C LEU A 59 14.17 -16.42 -4.54
N LEU A 60 14.98 -17.38 -4.06
CA LEU A 60 15.33 -17.45 -2.65
C LEU A 60 16.17 -16.25 -2.22
N GLU A 61 17.05 -15.76 -3.09
CA GLU A 61 17.79 -14.52 -2.88
C GLU A 61 16.83 -13.31 -2.83
N LEU A 62 15.96 -13.19 -3.84
CA LEU A 62 14.98 -12.10 -3.91
C LEU A 62 14.14 -11.99 -2.63
N VAL A 63 13.69 -13.12 -2.07
CA VAL A 63 12.82 -13.11 -0.88
C VAL A 63 13.56 -13.38 0.44
N GLU A 64 14.89 -13.36 0.42
CA GLU A 64 15.80 -13.57 1.55
C GLU A 64 15.47 -14.85 2.36
N LEU A 65 15.37 -15.99 1.67
CA LEU A 65 15.09 -17.32 2.24
C LEU A 65 16.16 -18.37 1.92
N GLU A 66 17.34 -17.98 1.44
CA GLU A 66 18.44 -18.89 1.10
C GLU A 66 18.85 -19.75 2.29
N GLY A 67 18.98 -19.14 3.47
CA GLY A 67 19.30 -19.84 4.72
C GLY A 67 18.17 -20.75 5.24
N LYS A 68 17.01 -20.76 4.60
CA LYS A 68 15.84 -21.60 4.93
C LYS A 68 15.51 -22.61 3.84
N ARG A 69 16.35 -22.75 2.82
CA ARG A 69 16.16 -23.62 1.66
C ARG A 69 15.65 -25.03 2.01
N ASP A 70 16.30 -25.69 2.97
CA ASP A 70 15.99 -27.07 3.36
C ASP A 70 15.13 -27.15 4.63
N THR A 71 14.51 -26.03 5.05
CA THR A 71 13.59 -25.98 6.19
C THR A 71 12.18 -26.34 5.74
N LEU A 72 11.48 -27.19 6.51
CA LEU A 72 10.06 -27.50 6.27
C LEU A 72 9.19 -26.26 6.46
N THR A 73 8.20 -26.06 5.58
CA THR A 73 7.37 -24.85 5.58
C THR A 73 6.59 -24.67 6.88
N ARG A 74 6.23 -25.77 7.58
CA ARG A 74 5.59 -25.71 8.91
C ARG A 74 6.41 -24.98 9.98
N HIS A 75 7.74 -24.91 9.82
CA HIS A 75 8.65 -24.23 10.74
C HIS A 75 8.93 -22.75 10.35
N LEU A 76 8.33 -22.26 9.27
CA LEU A 76 8.43 -20.87 8.86
C LEU A 76 7.44 -19.98 9.62
N SER A 77 7.83 -18.74 9.88
CA SER A 77 6.90 -17.70 10.36
C SER A 77 5.88 -17.33 9.27
N GLY A 78 4.80 -16.65 9.64
CA GLY A 78 3.79 -16.18 8.68
C GLY A 78 4.40 -15.32 7.56
N GLY A 79 5.26 -14.37 7.91
CA GLY A 79 5.99 -13.54 6.94
C GLY A 79 6.91 -14.35 6.02
N MET A 80 7.62 -15.35 6.55
CA MET A 80 8.45 -16.26 5.73
C MET A 80 7.60 -17.09 4.76
N LYS A 81 6.44 -17.60 5.19
CA LYS A 81 5.50 -18.30 4.32
C LYS A 81 4.97 -17.39 3.22
N ARG A 82 4.64 -16.13 3.55
CA ARG A 82 4.18 -15.14 2.58
C ARG A 82 5.23 -14.84 1.52
N ARG A 83 6.49 -14.66 1.95
CA ARG A 83 7.63 -14.51 1.05
C ARG A 83 7.83 -15.70 0.12
N LEU A 84 7.69 -16.92 0.63
CA LEU A 84 7.75 -18.14 -0.19
C LEU A 84 6.59 -18.23 -1.20
N GLU A 85 5.38 -17.82 -0.82
CA GLU A 85 4.22 -17.74 -1.74
C GLU A 85 4.48 -16.77 -2.90
N ILE A 86 5.06 -15.60 -2.62
CA ILE A 86 5.48 -14.64 -3.65
C ILE A 86 6.52 -15.27 -4.57
N ALA A 87 7.56 -15.89 -4.01
CA ALA A 87 8.57 -16.61 -4.80
C ALA A 87 7.93 -17.70 -5.69
N ARG A 88 6.99 -18.48 -5.15
CA ARG A 88 6.26 -19.52 -5.89
C ARG A 88 5.49 -18.92 -7.07
N GLY A 89 4.76 -17.81 -6.87
CA GLY A 89 4.03 -17.11 -7.92
C GLY A 89 4.92 -16.56 -9.04
N LEU A 90 6.20 -16.33 -8.77
CA LEU A 90 7.19 -15.81 -9.72
C LEU A 90 8.01 -16.90 -10.44
N MET A 91 7.83 -18.17 -10.07
CA MET A 91 8.58 -19.29 -10.66
C MET A 91 8.49 -19.31 -12.19
N THR A 92 7.30 -19.02 -12.74
CA THR A 92 7.00 -19.07 -14.17
C THR A 92 7.30 -17.77 -14.92
N ARG A 93 7.95 -16.78 -14.28
CA ARG A 93 8.20 -15.43 -14.85
C ARG A 93 6.93 -14.82 -15.47
N PRO A 94 5.85 -14.67 -14.67
CA PRO A 94 4.57 -14.25 -15.20
C PRO A 94 4.64 -12.83 -15.77
N LYS A 95 3.85 -12.58 -16.82
CA LYS A 95 3.62 -11.23 -17.35
C LYS A 95 2.79 -10.39 -16.39
N VAL A 96 1.85 -11.03 -15.68
CA VAL A 96 0.99 -10.39 -14.69
C VAL A 96 1.00 -11.19 -13.39
N LEU A 97 1.36 -10.55 -12.28
CA LEU A 97 1.26 -11.13 -10.94
C LEU A 97 0.02 -10.59 -10.23
N PHE A 98 -0.89 -11.47 -9.85
CA PHE A 98 -2.05 -11.14 -9.01
C PHE A 98 -1.70 -11.37 -7.54
N MET A 99 -1.93 -10.39 -6.70
CA MET A 99 -1.65 -10.45 -5.26
C MET A 99 -2.89 -10.05 -4.48
N ASP A 100 -3.44 -11.00 -3.74
CA ASP A 100 -4.63 -10.78 -2.93
C ASP A 100 -4.24 -10.51 -1.47
N GLU A 101 -4.43 -9.26 -1.04
CA GLU A 101 -4.04 -8.72 0.27
C GLU A 101 -2.64 -9.16 0.74
N PRO A 102 -1.56 -8.81 -0.01
CA PRO A 102 -0.23 -9.38 0.16
C PRO A 102 0.39 -9.18 1.54
N THR A 103 -0.05 -8.17 2.29
CA THR A 103 0.54 -7.81 3.59
C THR A 103 -0.40 -7.96 4.78
N LEU A 104 -1.60 -8.54 4.59
CA LEU A 104 -2.55 -8.77 5.68
C LEU A 104 -1.92 -9.64 6.79
N GLY A 105 -2.08 -9.19 8.04
CA GLY A 105 -1.67 -9.95 9.23
C GLY A 105 -0.16 -10.01 9.46
N LEU A 106 0.62 -9.21 8.72
CA LEU A 106 2.07 -9.09 8.89
C LEU A 106 2.42 -7.89 9.76
N ASP A 107 3.51 -8.01 10.51
CA ASP A 107 4.08 -6.89 11.26
C ASP A 107 4.63 -5.80 10.32
N PRO A 108 4.76 -4.55 10.77
CA PRO A 108 5.18 -3.43 9.92
C PRO A 108 6.51 -3.63 9.19
N GLN A 109 7.50 -4.30 9.80
CA GLN A 109 8.80 -4.51 9.17
C GLN A 109 8.69 -5.50 8.01
N THR A 110 7.93 -6.58 8.19
CA THR A 110 7.68 -7.56 7.12
C THR A 110 6.88 -6.92 5.97
N ARG A 111 5.91 -6.04 6.25
CA ARG A 111 5.14 -5.33 5.20
C ARG A 111 6.06 -4.52 4.29
N ILE A 112 6.96 -3.73 4.88
CA ILE A 112 7.92 -2.89 4.14
C ILE A 112 8.80 -3.76 3.24
N ARG A 113 9.31 -4.90 3.73
CA ARG A 113 10.10 -5.81 2.89
C ARG A 113 9.31 -6.37 1.71
N ILE A 114 8.04 -6.75 1.93
CA ILE A 114 7.19 -7.19 0.82
C ILE A 114 7.00 -6.08 -0.21
N TRP A 115 6.85 -4.84 0.24
CA TRP A 115 6.74 -3.70 -0.68
C TRP A 115 8.00 -3.51 -1.53
N ASP A 116 9.18 -3.69 -0.94
CA ASP A 116 10.45 -3.66 -1.68
C ASP A 116 10.47 -4.74 -2.77
N TYR A 117 10.12 -5.99 -2.44
CA TYR A 117 10.06 -7.06 -3.44
C TYR A 117 9.05 -6.77 -4.55
N VAL A 118 7.87 -6.25 -4.21
CA VAL A 118 6.83 -5.89 -5.19
C VAL A 118 7.36 -4.83 -6.16
N ARG A 119 8.09 -3.83 -5.66
CA ARG A 119 8.76 -2.83 -6.52
C ARG A 119 9.81 -3.48 -7.41
N ASP A 120 10.70 -4.29 -6.87
CA ASP A 120 11.76 -4.95 -7.65
C ASP A 120 11.19 -5.84 -8.77
N ILE A 121 10.09 -6.56 -8.48
CA ILE A 121 9.37 -7.38 -9.46
C ILE A 121 8.77 -6.51 -10.57
N ASN A 122 8.20 -5.36 -10.20
CA ASN A 122 7.61 -4.43 -11.16
C ASN A 122 8.68 -3.79 -12.06
N GLU A 123 9.81 -3.39 -11.50
CA GLU A 123 10.95 -2.84 -12.24
C GLU A 123 11.56 -3.85 -13.22
N GLN A 124 11.49 -5.14 -12.92
CA GLN A 124 11.86 -6.23 -13.84
C GLN A 124 10.86 -6.42 -15.00
N GLY A 125 9.76 -5.67 -15.05
CA GLY A 125 8.80 -5.63 -16.15
C GLY A 125 7.54 -6.47 -15.92
N THR A 126 7.36 -7.08 -14.75
CA THR A 126 6.12 -7.79 -14.40
C THR A 126 5.04 -6.77 -14.03
N THR A 127 3.87 -6.86 -14.67
CA THR A 127 2.69 -6.08 -14.26
C THR A 127 2.12 -6.65 -12.98
N ILE A 128 1.83 -5.82 -11.99
CA ILE A 128 1.28 -6.28 -10.71
C ILE A 128 -0.16 -5.78 -10.58
N PHE A 129 -1.06 -6.71 -10.26
CA PHE A 129 -2.43 -6.40 -9.87
C PHE A 129 -2.58 -6.79 -8.41
N LEU A 130 -2.74 -5.81 -7.53
CA LEU A 130 -2.88 -6.03 -6.09
C LEU A 130 -4.23 -5.56 -5.59
N THR A 131 -4.81 -6.32 -4.66
CA THR A 131 -5.94 -5.90 -3.83
C THR A 131 -5.45 -5.63 -2.41
N THR A 132 -5.98 -4.60 -1.80
CA THR A 132 -5.63 -4.24 -0.42
C THR A 132 -6.70 -3.34 0.18
N HIS A 133 -6.92 -3.48 1.48
CA HIS A 133 -7.64 -2.52 2.32
C HIS A 133 -6.69 -1.51 2.99
N TYR A 134 -5.38 -1.65 2.80
CA TYR A 134 -4.38 -0.74 3.33
C TYR A 134 -4.11 0.41 2.36
N MET A 135 -4.57 1.61 2.72
CA MET A 135 -4.45 2.79 1.87
C MET A 135 -3.00 3.24 1.68
N ASP A 136 -2.13 3.03 2.68
CA ASP A 136 -0.69 3.26 2.59
C ASP A 136 -0.02 2.32 1.57
N GLU A 137 -0.40 1.04 1.54
CA GLU A 137 0.08 0.08 0.56
C GLU A 137 -0.31 0.47 -0.87
N ALA A 138 -1.59 0.82 -1.07
CA ALA A 138 -2.09 1.25 -2.36
C ALA A 138 -1.32 2.49 -2.87
N ASP A 139 -1.11 3.48 -1.99
CA ASP A 139 -0.41 4.74 -2.31
C ASP A 139 1.08 4.52 -2.62
N GLN A 140 1.74 3.57 -1.94
CA GLN A 140 3.19 3.33 -2.10
C GLN A 140 3.55 2.41 -3.27
N LEU A 141 2.65 1.50 -3.69
CA LEU A 141 2.95 0.47 -4.68
C LEU A 141 2.31 0.67 -6.05
N SER A 142 1.30 1.53 -6.15
CA SER A 142 0.43 1.56 -7.33
C SER A 142 0.67 2.79 -8.21
N ASP A 143 0.91 2.59 -9.50
CA ASP A 143 0.84 3.66 -10.49
C ASP A 143 -0.59 4.20 -10.66
N ARG A 144 -1.57 3.32 -10.47
CA ARG A 144 -3.01 3.61 -10.60
C ARG A 144 -3.78 2.86 -9.52
N ILE A 145 -4.69 3.56 -8.88
CA ILE A 145 -5.57 3.02 -7.84
C ILE A 145 -7.01 3.07 -8.34
N SER A 146 -7.76 2.00 -8.09
CA SER A 146 -9.21 1.96 -8.24
C SER A 146 -9.83 1.70 -6.88
N ILE A 147 -10.64 2.63 -6.39
CA ILE A 147 -11.38 2.44 -5.15
C ILE A 147 -12.68 1.72 -5.49
N ILE A 148 -12.97 0.65 -4.77
CA ILE A 148 -14.17 -0.16 -4.93
C ILE A 148 -15.02 -0.03 -3.68
N ASP A 149 -16.31 0.27 -3.84
CA ASP A 149 -17.30 0.25 -2.77
C ASP A 149 -18.59 -0.40 -3.28
N HIS A 150 -19.21 -1.23 -2.44
CA HIS A 150 -20.41 -2.01 -2.78
C HIS A 150 -20.34 -2.72 -4.15
N GLY A 151 -19.17 -3.28 -4.49
CA GLY A 151 -18.92 -4.03 -5.72
C GLY A 151 -18.81 -3.19 -6.98
N LYS A 152 -18.67 -1.86 -6.86
CA LYS A 152 -18.51 -0.93 -7.98
C LYS A 152 -17.25 -0.10 -7.80
N ILE A 153 -16.56 0.18 -8.91
CA ILE A 153 -15.46 1.15 -8.91
C ILE A 153 -16.07 2.54 -8.76
N VAL A 154 -15.74 3.24 -7.68
CA VAL A 154 -16.23 4.60 -7.40
C VAL A 154 -15.32 5.66 -8.00
N VAL A 155 -14.01 5.41 -8.04
CA VAL A 155 -13.02 6.28 -8.68
C VAL A 155 -11.79 5.48 -9.11
N THR A 156 -11.13 5.94 -10.18
CA THR A 156 -9.83 5.45 -10.63
C THR A 156 -8.94 6.63 -10.97
N GLY A 157 -7.67 6.60 -10.55
CA GLY A 157 -6.70 7.63 -10.88
C GLY A 157 -5.29 7.29 -10.40
N ARG A 158 -4.32 8.15 -10.70
CA ARG A 158 -3.00 8.07 -10.06
C ARG A 158 -3.10 8.49 -8.60
N PRO A 159 -2.28 7.97 -7.68
CA PRO A 159 -2.41 8.30 -6.27
C PRO A 159 -2.36 9.81 -5.96
N TRP A 160 -1.49 10.55 -6.66
CA TRP A 160 -1.38 12.00 -6.50
C TRP A 160 -2.59 12.76 -7.07
N GLU A 161 -3.21 12.28 -8.15
CA GLU A 161 -4.42 12.89 -8.75
C GLU A 161 -5.59 12.75 -7.78
N LEU A 162 -5.75 11.56 -7.20
CA LEU A 162 -6.80 11.27 -6.24
C LEU A 162 -6.67 12.13 -4.98
N LYS A 163 -5.46 12.25 -4.43
CA LYS A 163 -5.18 13.11 -3.26
C LYS A 163 -5.45 14.60 -3.55
N ASN A 164 -5.02 15.08 -4.71
CA ASN A 164 -5.23 16.47 -5.12
C ASN A 164 -6.71 16.82 -5.37
N THR A 165 -7.55 15.84 -5.73
CA THR A 165 -8.99 16.06 -6.00
C THR A 165 -9.77 16.55 -4.78
N LEU A 166 -9.30 16.22 -3.57
CA LEU A 166 -9.97 16.66 -2.34
C LEU A 166 -9.91 18.17 -2.12
N GLY A 167 -8.88 18.85 -2.65
CA GLY A 167 -8.66 20.28 -2.41
C GLY A 167 -8.67 20.61 -0.92
N GLN A 168 -7.88 19.87 -0.13
CA GLN A 168 -7.82 19.98 1.33
C GLN A 168 -6.38 19.90 1.85
N ASP A 169 -5.44 20.47 1.09
CA ASP A 169 -4.06 20.56 1.57
C ASP A 169 -4.02 21.43 2.84
N LEU A 170 -3.21 21.01 3.81
CA LEU A 170 -3.01 21.71 5.06
C LEU A 170 -1.63 22.34 5.08
N ILE A 171 -1.57 23.66 5.21
CA ILE A 171 -0.33 24.43 5.35
C ILE A 171 -0.21 24.83 6.82
N TYR A 172 0.75 24.24 7.52
CA TYR A 172 1.15 24.64 8.86
C TYR A 172 2.25 25.70 8.80
N LEU A 173 2.09 26.78 9.56
CA LEU A 173 3.03 27.89 9.65
C LEU A 173 3.28 28.27 11.10
N GLU A 174 4.53 28.42 11.48
CA GLU A 174 4.91 29.17 12.69
C GLU A 174 5.47 30.51 12.27
N THR A 175 4.94 31.59 12.82
CA THR A 175 5.37 32.96 12.46
C THR A 175 5.74 33.77 13.69
N SER A 176 6.34 34.94 13.49
CA SER A 176 6.55 35.93 14.55
C SER A 176 5.23 36.47 15.11
N GLU A 177 4.18 36.51 14.28
CA GLU A 177 2.88 37.13 14.59
C GLU A 177 1.74 36.25 14.05
N ASN A 178 1.42 35.17 14.76
CA ASN A 178 0.46 34.15 14.30
C ASN A 178 -0.95 34.72 14.09
N LEU A 179 -1.41 35.64 14.92
CA LEU A 179 -2.73 36.27 14.79
C LEU A 179 -2.82 37.12 13.51
N THR A 180 -1.85 38.00 13.28
CA THR A 180 -1.77 38.82 12.06
C THR A 180 -1.67 37.94 10.80
N ALA A 181 -0.87 36.88 10.86
CA ALA A 181 -0.76 35.91 9.77
C ALA A 181 -2.09 35.18 9.51
N SER A 182 -2.79 34.75 10.56
CA SER A 182 -4.11 34.12 10.49
C SER A 182 -5.10 34.99 9.74
N ASP A 183 -5.19 36.28 10.10
CA ASP A 183 -6.12 37.22 9.47
C ASP A 183 -5.75 37.60 8.04
N LEU A 184 -4.46 37.56 7.69
CA LEU A 184 -4.02 37.72 6.30
C LEU A 184 -4.43 36.52 5.44
N LEU A 185 -4.25 35.29 5.96
CA LEU A 185 -4.56 34.07 5.23
C LEU A 185 -6.06 33.87 5.02
N LYS A 186 -6.89 34.23 6.00
CA LYS A 186 -8.36 34.18 5.88
C LYS A 186 -8.92 35.04 4.73
N LYS A 187 -8.14 36.02 4.23
CA LYS A 187 -8.54 36.90 3.12
C LYS A 187 -8.19 36.34 1.74
N LEU A 188 -7.51 35.21 1.66
CA LEU A 188 -7.17 34.58 0.39
C LEU A 188 -8.33 33.72 -0.09
N GLU A 189 -8.73 33.90 -1.34
CA GLU A 189 -9.80 33.13 -2.00
C GLU A 189 -9.53 31.62 -1.93
N ASN A 190 -8.26 31.23 -2.06
CA ASN A 190 -7.85 29.84 -2.07
C ASN A 190 -7.66 29.21 -0.67
N VAL A 191 -7.96 29.97 0.41
CA VAL A 191 -7.89 29.48 1.79
C VAL A 191 -9.32 29.24 2.29
N LYS A 192 -9.68 27.97 2.45
CA LYS A 192 -11.00 27.55 2.94
C LYS A 192 -11.20 27.85 4.43
N GLY A 193 -10.13 27.84 5.21
CA GLY A 193 -10.18 28.19 6.63
C GLY A 193 -8.82 28.18 7.29
N VAL A 194 -8.70 28.90 8.40
CA VAL A 194 -7.47 28.95 9.21
C VAL A 194 -7.82 28.61 10.65
N ARG A 195 -7.06 27.70 11.25
CA ARG A 195 -7.16 27.32 12.66
C ARG A 195 -5.86 27.65 13.38
N GLU A 196 -5.97 28.29 14.52
CA GLU A 196 -4.84 28.56 15.39
C GLU A 196 -4.54 27.34 16.26
N LYS A 197 -3.25 27.11 16.52
CA LYS A 197 -2.79 26.08 17.45
C LYS A 197 -1.96 26.75 18.56
N SER A 198 -1.65 25.99 19.61
CA SER A 198 -0.75 26.43 20.70
C SER A 198 0.60 26.93 20.18
N LYS A 199 1.06 26.38 19.06
CA LYS A 199 2.24 26.83 18.33
C LYS A 199 1.88 26.92 16.84
N GLY A 200 1.82 28.12 16.28
CA GLY A 200 1.55 28.35 14.86
C GLY A 200 0.07 28.33 14.45
N ILE A 201 -0.14 28.27 13.13
CA ILE A 201 -1.45 28.29 12.46
C ILE A 201 -1.50 27.19 11.41
N VAL A 202 -2.70 26.68 11.13
CA VAL A 202 -2.98 25.71 10.06
C VAL A 202 -3.99 26.34 9.11
N ALA A 203 -3.59 26.55 7.86
CA ALA A 203 -4.48 26.96 6.78
C ALA A 203 -4.89 25.73 5.95
N MET A 204 -6.19 25.55 5.77
CA MET A 204 -6.76 24.58 4.84
C MET A 204 -7.01 25.28 3.51
N VAL A 205 -6.50 24.71 2.42
CA VAL A 205 -6.56 25.34 1.09
C VAL A 205 -7.36 24.46 0.14
N ASN A 206 -8.05 25.09 -0.82
CA ASN A 206 -8.92 24.42 -1.81
C ASN A 206 -8.23 24.12 -3.15
N VAL A 207 -6.94 24.42 -3.25
CA VAL A 207 -6.07 24.16 -4.41
C VAL A 207 -4.85 23.37 -3.95
N ASP A 208 -4.02 22.88 -4.88
CA ASP A 208 -2.75 22.23 -4.52
C ASP A 208 -1.85 23.23 -3.77
N GLY A 209 -1.61 22.92 -2.49
CA GLY A 209 -0.89 23.78 -1.56
C GLY A 209 0.56 23.96 -1.95
N THR A 210 1.12 23.08 -2.80
CA THR A 210 2.48 23.21 -3.34
C THR A 210 2.64 24.50 -4.14
N TYR A 211 1.61 24.87 -4.90
CA TYR A 211 1.63 26.07 -5.75
C TYR A 211 1.15 27.33 -5.03
N LEU A 212 0.29 27.18 -4.02
CA LEU A 212 -0.20 28.30 -3.22
C LEU A 212 0.80 28.73 -2.13
N LEU A 213 1.64 27.81 -1.66
CA LEU A 213 2.59 28.08 -0.57
C LEU A 213 3.55 29.25 -0.85
N PRO A 214 4.17 29.38 -2.04
CA PRO A 214 5.00 30.53 -2.37
C PRO A 214 4.26 31.88 -2.24
N GLU A 215 3.01 31.96 -2.72
CA GLU A 215 2.20 33.19 -2.62
C GLU A 215 1.93 33.56 -1.16
N ILE A 216 1.57 32.57 -0.34
CA ILE A 216 1.37 32.75 1.10
C ILE A 216 2.64 33.30 1.75
N MET A 217 3.80 32.69 1.45
CA MET A 217 5.07 33.10 2.01
C MET A 217 5.43 34.55 1.64
N ASP A 218 5.23 34.93 0.38
CA ASP A 218 5.53 36.29 -0.09
C ASP A 218 4.63 37.34 0.56
N ARG A 219 3.34 37.05 0.74
CA ARG A 219 2.41 37.97 1.40
C ARG A 219 2.78 38.20 2.86
N LEU A 220 3.15 37.16 3.58
CA LEU A 220 3.60 37.28 4.98
C LEU A 220 4.90 38.11 5.07
N ARG A 221 5.88 37.84 4.20
CA ARG A 221 7.14 38.60 4.15
C ARG A 221 6.92 40.08 3.81
N LYS A 222 6.04 40.41 2.85
CA LYS A 222 5.68 41.80 2.50
C LYS A 222 5.09 42.58 3.68
N LYS A 223 4.50 41.89 4.66
CA LYS A 223 3.98 42.48 5.89
C LYS A 223 4.97 42.48 7.06
N GLY A 224 6.23 42.10 6.81
CA GLY A 224 7.26 42.03 7.85
C GLY A 224 7.13 40.82 8.79
N ILE A 225 6.20 39.90 8.51
CA ILE A 225 5.98 38.72 9.35
C ILE A 225 7.06 37.68 9.03
N ARG A 226 7.88 37.35 10.02
CA ARG A 226 8.94 36.35 9.88
C ARG A 226 8.35 34.95 10.02
N ILE A 227 8.55 34.12 9.00
CA ILE A 227 8.20 32.69 9.04
C ILE A 227 9.32 31.93 9.74
N ARG A 228 8.97 31.16 10.78
CA ARG A 228 9.89 30.34 11.58
C ARG A 228 9.89 28.88 11.13
N ALA A 229 8.72 28.35 10.80
CA ALA A 229 8.56 26.99 10.30
C ALA A 229 7.40 26.94 9.29
N VAL A 230 7.50 26.01 8.35
CA VAL A 230 6.48 25.75 7.35
C VAL A 230 6.40 24.24 7.10
N ASN A 231 5.20 23.71 7.00
CA ASN A 231 4.97 22.31 6.62
C ASN A 231 3.71 22.23 5.76
N LEU A 232 3.80 21.54 4.63
CA LEU A 232 2.67 21.23 3.76
C LEU A 232 2.30 19.76 3.97
N LYS A 233 1.07 19.50 4.39
CA LYS A 233 0.51 18.16 4.48
C LYS A 233 -0.58 18.01 3.42
N LYS A 234 -0.34 17.12 2.45
CA LYS A 234 -1.38 16.67 1.52
C LYS A 234 -2.32 15.66 2.20
N PRO A 235 -3.58 15.55 1.75
CA PRO A 235 -4.47 14.47 2.17
C PRO A 235 -3.84 13.10 1.99
N SER A 236 -4.13 12.16 2.88
CA SER A 236 -3.73 10.76 2.70
C SER A 236 -4.69 10.04 1.75
N MET A 237 -4.32 8.83 1.35
CA MET A 237 -5.24 7.97 0.58
C MET A 237 -6.45 7.54 1.42
N ASP A 238 -6.35 7.50 2.76
CA ASP A 238 -7.50 7.31 3.65
C ASP A 238 -8.51 8.46 3.53
N ASP A 239 -8.05 9.71 3.48
CA ASP A 239 -8.92 10.87 3.29
C ASP A 239 -9.68 10.78 1.95
N VAL A 240 -9.00 10.30 0.91
CA VAL A 240 -9.59 10.05 -0.42
C VAL A 240 -10.66 8.96 -0.33
N PHE A 241 -10.35 7.85 0.33
CA PHE A 241 -11.28 6.74 0.51
C PHE A 241 -12.56 7.18 1.23
N VAL A 242 -12.42 7.92 2.33
CA VAL A 242 -13.54 8.48 3.11
C VAL A 242 -14.41 9.40 2.25
N HIS A 243 -13.78 10.26 1.43
CA HIS A 243 -14.50 11.18 0.56
C HIS A 243 -15.38 10.45 -0.47
N TYR A 244 -14.85 9.42 -1.13
CA TYR A 244 -15.58 8.70 -2.18
C TYR A 244 -16.57 7.67 -1.65
N THR A 245 -16.34 7.13 -0.46
CA THR A 245 -17.26 6.15 0.16
C THR A 245 -18.30 6.77 1.09
N GLY A 246 -18.14 8.06 1.44
CA GLY A 246 -19.07 8.76 2.33
C GLY A 246 -19.07 8.24 3.78
N ARG A 247 -18.06 7.46 4.16
CA ARG A 247 -17.92 6.87 5.50
C ARG A 247 -16.89 7.67 6.27
N GLU A 248 -17.31 8.44 7.28
CA GLU A 248 -16.38 8.85 8.35
C GLU A 248 -15.63 7.61 8.86
N LEU A 249 -14.31 7.71 9.01
CA LEU A 249 -13.39 6.67 9.50
C LEU A 249 -14.01 5.89 10.67
N ARG A 250 -14.66 4.76 10.39
CA ARG A 250 -14.99 3.76 11.39
C ARG A 250 -13.85 2.75 11.44
N ASP A 251 -13.36 2.57 12.66
CA ASP A 251 -12.44 1.54 13.13
C ASP A 251 -10.97 1.64 12.72
N THR A 252 -10.25 2.60 13.31
CA THR A 252 -8.92 2.31 13.85
C THR A 252 -9.06 2.08 15.35
N GLY A 253 -9.02 0.80 15.74
CA GLY A 253 -9.27 0.32 17.10
C GLY A 253 -8.37 0.93 18.17
N MET A 254 -9.00 1.46 19.20
CA MET A 254 -8.50 1.39 20.56
C MET A 254 -9.42 0.45 21.34
N GLU A 255 -8.81 -0.59 21.91
CA GLU A 255 -9.41 -1.48 22.89
C GLU A 255 -10.11 -0.71 24.01
N LYS A 256 -11.35 -1.10 24.33
CA LYS A 256 -11.83 -1.04 25.71
C LYS A 256 -11.89 -2.46 26.23
N GLY A 257 -10.90 -2.78 27.06
CA GLY A 257 -10.87 -4.00 27.86
C GLY A 257 -11.91 -4.00 29.00
N SER A 258 -12.00 -5.18 29.61
CA SER A 258 -12.74 -5.59 30.81
C SER A 258 -14.26 -5.69 30.65
N THR A 259 -14.87 -6.86 30.85
CA THR A 259 -14.95 -7.45 32.20
C THR A 259 -14.92 -8.98 32.18
N VAL A 260 -13.96 -9.52 32.93
CA VAL A 260 -13.88 -10.92 33.37
C VAL A 260 -14.99 -11.18 34.38
N THR A 261 -15.79 -12.23 34.17
CA THR A 261 -16.60 -12.83 35.24
C THR A 261 -16.27 -14.31 35.35
N GLN A 262 -15.32 -14.62 36.25
CA GLN A 262 -15.19 -15.93 36.89
C GLN A 262 -16.34 -16.12 37.89
N ARG A 263 -17.10 -17.22 37.77
CA ARG A 263 -17.67 -18.03 38.88
C ARG A 263 -17.96 -19.43 38.29
N ALA A 264 -17.09 -20.43 38.43
CA ALA A 264 -16.86 -21.30 39.60
C ALA A 264 -17.99 -22.30 39.91
N ARG A 265 -17.69 -23.58 39.61
CA ARG A 265 -18.06 -24.85 40.30
C ARG A 265 -19.54 -25.22 40.54
N GLY A 266 -19.88 -26.44 40.15
CA GLY A 266 -20.55 -27.37 41.08
C GLY A 266 -21.52 -28.38 40.46
N ARG A 267 -21.06 -29.64 40.41
CA ARG A 267 -21.78 -30.92 40.22
C ARG A 267 -22.23 -31.30 38.82
#